data_AF-A0A6G1R3N8-F1
#
_entry.id   AF-A0A6G1R3N8-F1
#
_cell.length_a   1.000
_cell.length_b   1.000
_cell.length_c   1.000
_cell.angle_alpha   90.00
_cell.angle_beta   90.00
_cell.angle_gamma   90.00
#
_symmetry.space_group_name_H-M   'P 1'
#
loop_
_entity.id
_entity.type
_entity.pdbx_description
1 polymer ?
#
loop_
_entity_poly.entity_id
_entity_poly.type
_entity_poly.pdbx_seq_one_letter_code
_entity_poly.pdbx_strand_id
1 'polypeptide(L)'
;QDYLSKTPASDQGQVSDANQLVNLVGCYALFQYLTVGIDAAVLIYAQISEKLKAPGPQKCENTGENLGIQKYPAALEAVTMLHTNLLRFHMNISVYPLNPLREALTEALKRYPSNQSLWRSYIHIQRKSHSASKARRFFDGVTRSSDSLEPWLFAIQAEQMRKNLIENVQRADVGEIHSTIPETGLTNRIVALFEHAVQSENGTHCPLLWRMYLNFLASLGKKEKSKGLFYKALQNCPWAKVLYMDAVEYFPDHLQETLDLMTEKELRVRVPMEELELLLEV
;
A
#
# COMPACT_ATOMS: atom_id res chain seq x y z
N GLN A 1 30.97 -31.28 10.67
CA GLN A 1 30.70 -30.45 11.86
C GLN A 1 29.47 -29.64 11.51
N ASP A 2 28.35 -30.08 12.06
CA ASP A 2 26.98 -29.80 11.60
C ASP A 2 26.53 -28.37 11.89
N TYR A 3 26.07 -27.67 10.84
CA TYR A 3 25.32 -26.43 10.94
C TYR A 3 24.18 -26.45 9.92
N LEU A 4 23.22 -27.36 10.11
CA LEU A 4 21.94 -27.35 9.41
C LEU A 4 20.80 -27.64 10.39
N SER A 5 19.78 -26.79 10.32
CA SER A 5 18.42 -26.94 10.84
C SER A 5 18.24 -27.29 12.32
N LYS A 6 18.25 -26.24 13.17
CA LYS A 6 17.39 -26.21 14.36
C LYS A 6 16.56 -24.94 14.34
N THR A 7 15.46 -24.96 13.59
CA THR A 7 14.32 -24.07 13.86
C THR A 7 13.74 -24.49 15.22
N PRO A 8 13.47 -23.58 16.17
CA PRO A 8 13.03 -23.97 17.50
C PRO A 8 11.60 -24.53 17.44
N ALA A 9 11.41 -25.75 17.92
CA ALA A 9 10.12 -26.44 17.94
C ALA A 9 9.02 -25.69 18.73
N SER A 10 9.39 -24.69 19.54
CA SER A 10 8.45 -23.82 20.26
C SER A 10 7.69 -22.84 19.37
N ASP A 11 8.31 -22.32 18.30
CA ASP A 11 7.69 -21.35 17.40
C ASP A 11 6.61 -21.99 16.52
N GLN A 12 6.81 -23.25 16.11
CA GLN A 12 5.83 -23.98 15.30
C GLN A 12 4.53 -24.27 16.07
N GLY A 13 4.62 -24.57 17.37
CA GLY A 13 3.44 -24.77 18.23
C GLY A 13 2.63 -23.49 18.40
N GLN A 14 3.30 -22.36 18.67
CA GLN A 14 2.64 -21.05 18.87
C GLN A 14 1.95 -20.53 17.60
N VAL A 15 2.57 -20.71 16.43
CA VAL A 15 1.95 -20.35 15.14
C VAL A 15 0.73 -21.23 14.85
N SER A 16 0.78 -22.52 15.21
CA SER A 16 -0.36 -23.42 15.08
C SER A 16 -1.53 -22.98 15.96
N ASP A 17 -1.28 -22.64 17.22
CA ASP A 17 -2.33 -22.22 18.17
C ASP A 17 -2.99 -20.90 17.76
N ALA A 18 -2.20 -19.95 17.25
CA ALA A 18 -2.71 -18.70 16.69
C ALA A 18 -3.63 -18.93 15.48
N ASN A 19 -3.23 -19.83 14.58
CA ASN A 19 -4.03 -20.17 13.40
C ASN A 19 -5.32 -20.89 13.77
N GLN A 20 -5.27 -21.81 14.74
CA GLN A 20 -6.46 -22.49 15.24
C GLN A 20 -7.46 -21.50 15.85
N LEU A 21 -6.99 -20.53 16.64
CA LEU A 21 -7.83 -19.47 17.19
C LEU A 21 -8.48 -18.64 16.07
N VAL A 22 -7.69 -18.17 15.09
CA VAL A 22 -8.22 -17.38 13.96
C VAL A 22 -9.30 -18.16 13.20
N ASN A 23 -9.06 -19.44 12.94
CA ASN A 23 -10.02 -20.31 12.25
C ASN A 23 -11.30 -20.50 13.06
N LEU A 24 -11.19 -20.79 14.36
CA LEU A 24 -12.34 -20.95 15.25
C LEU A 24 -13.19 -19.68 15.29
N VAL A 25 -12.54 -18.51 15.42
CA VAL A 25 -13.19 -17.20 15.42
C VAL A 25 -13.89 -16.94 14.09
N GLY A 26 -13.22 -17.23 12.97
CA GLY A 26 -13.80 -17.10 11.63
C GLY A 26 -15.04 -17.98 11.45
N CYS A 27 -14.94 -19.27 11.79
CA CYS A 27 -16.07 -20.21 11.71
C CYS A 27 -17.23 -19.79 12.61
N TYR A 28 -16.96 -19.39 13.84
CA TYR A 28 -17.99 -18.97 14.78
C TYR A 28 -18.67 -17.67 14.35
N ALA A 29 -17.92 -16.67 13.89
CA ALA A 29 -18.49 -15.43 13.37
C ALA A 29 -19.33 -15.66 12.10
N LEU A 30 -18.90 -16.55 11.20
CA LEU A 30 -19.68 -16.93 10.03
C LEU A 30 -20.96 -17.68 10.40
N PHE A 31 -20.91 -18.55 11.40
CA PHE A 31 -22.10 -19.22 11.93
C PHE A 31 -23.09 -18.18 12.47
N GLN A 32 -22.64 -17.25 13.32
CA GLN A 32 -23.49 -16.16 13.84
C GLN A 32 -24.04 -15.25 12.73
N TYR A 33 -23.24 -14.99 11.69
CA TYR A 33 -23.67 -14.25 10.52
C TYR A 33 -24.84 -14.93 9.80
N LEU A 34 -24.79 -16.25 9.63
CA LEU A 34 -25.82 -17.02 8.95
C LEU A 34 -27.08 -17.22 9.80
N THR A 35 -26.95 -17.35 11.13
CA THR A 35 -28.08 -17.66 12.01
C THR A 35 -28.78 -16.43 12.59
N VAL A 36 -28.04 -15.38 12.91
CA VAL A 36 -28.57 -14.17 13.60
C VAL A 36 -28.44 -12.93 12.73
N GLY A 37 -27.34 -12.79 11.99
CA GLY A 37 -27.10 -11.67 11.07
C GLY A 37 -25.78 -10.96 11.31
N ILE A 38 -25.56 -9.88 10.56
CA ILE A 38 -24.27 -9.16 10.52
C ILE A 38 -23.87 -8.55 11.87
N ASP A 39 -24.82 -7.98 12.61
CA ASP A 39 -24.51 -7.31 13.88
C ASP A 39 -24.00 -8.30 14.93
N ALA A 40 -24.55 -9.53 14.97
CA ALA A 40 -24.07 -10.59 15.84
C ALA A 40 -22.62 -10.98 15.50
N ALA A 41 -22.30 -11.14 14.21
CA ALA A 41 -20.94 -11.46 13.78
C ALA A 41 -19.94 -10.33 14.10
N VAL A 42 -20.33 -9.07 13.90
CA VAL A 42 -19.50 -7.89 14.25
C VAL A 42 -19.23 -7.83 15.75
N LEU A 43 -20.22 -8.13 16.60
CA LEU A 43 -20.03 -8.20 18.05
C LEU A 43 -19.01 -9.25 18.45
N ILE A 44 -19.01 -10.43 17.80
CA ILE A 44 -18.00 -11.47 18.03
C ILE A 44 -16.60 -10.94 17.73
N TYR A 45 -16.40 -10.32 16.56
CA TYR A 45 -15.11 -9.75 16.19
C TYR A 45 -14.65 -8.65 17.16
N ALA A 46 -15.56 -7.78 17.61
CA ALA A 46 -15.25 -6.74 18.59
C ALA A 46 -14.82 -7.34 19.94
N GLN A 47 -15.59 -8.28 20.48
CA GLN A 47 -15.29 -8.92 21.77
C GLN A 47 -13.94 -9.64 21.76
N ILE A 48 -13.65 -10.38 20.68
CA ILE A 48 -12.39 -11.12 20.56
C ILE A 48 -11.23 -10.17 20.36
N SER A 49 -11.40 -9.12 19.56
CA SER A 49 -10.36 -8.10 19.39
C SER A 49 -10.03 -7.41 20.72
N GLU A 50 -11.02 -7.10 21.55
CA GLU A 50 -10.79 -6.53 22.88
C GLU A 50 -10.12 -7.53 23.84
N LYS A 51 -10.54 -8.80 23.84
CA LYS A 51 -9.89 -9.85 24.64
C LYS A 51 -8.42 -10.08 24.24
N LEU A 52 -8.11 -10.00 22.95
CA LEU A 52 -6.74 -10.11 22.43
C LEU A 52 -5.90 -8.84 22.68
N LYS A 53 -6.53 -7.68 22.88
CA LYS A 53 -5.85 -6.42 23.22
C LYS A 53 -5.62 -6.25 24.72
N ALA A 54 -6.52 -6.76 25.57
CA ALA A 54 -6.47 -6.55 27.01
C ALA A 54 -5.16 -7.10 27.63
N PRO A 55 -4.47 -6.32 28.48
CA PRO A 55 -3.44 -6.90 29.34
C PRO A 55 -4.14 -7.92 30.25
N GLY A 56 -3.67 -9.17 30.21
CA GLY A 56 -4.34 -10.29 30.89
C GLY A 56 -4.65 -10.00 32.37
N PRO A 57 -5.71 -10.61 32.94
CA PRO A 57 -5.99 -10.45 34.35
C PRO A 57 -4.79 -10.93 35.19
N GLN A 58 -4.47 -10.17 36.24
CA GLN A 58 -3.63 -10.64 37.33
C GLN A 58 -4.10 -12.03 37.76
N LYS A 59 -3.15 -12.95 37.91
CA LYS A 59 -3.33 -14.33 38.38
C LYS A 59 -4.38 -14.39 39.50
N CYS A 60 -5.49 -15.07 39.25
CA CYS A 60 -6.20 -15.76 40.31
C CYS A 60 -5.79 -17.23 40.22
N GLU A 61 -5.20 -17.72 41.31
CA GLU A 61 -4.93 -19.13 41.53
C GLU A 61 -6.25 -19.90 41.42
N ASN A 62 -6.33 -20.89 40.52
CA ASN A 62 -6.63 -22.28 40.83
C ASN A 62 -7.01 -23.08 39.57
N THR A 63 -6.23 -24.15 39.35
CA THR A 63 -6.58 -25.43 38.71
C THR A 63 -6.99 -25.45 37.23
N GLY A 64 -6.04 -25.90 36.40
CA GLY A 64 -6.30 -26.73 35.22
C GLY A 64 -6.47 -26.00 33.89
N GLU A 65 -5.47 -26.16 33.02
CA GLU A 65 -5.43 -25.71 31.61
C GLU A 65 -5.15 -24.22 31.38
N ASN A 66 -3.92 -23.82 31.73
CA ASN A 66 -3.31 -22.58 31.28
C ASN A 66 -3.04 -22.63 29.75
N LEU A 67 -4.05 -22.34 28.92
CA LEU A 67 -3.78 -21.76 27.59
C LEU A 67 -3.33 -20.32 27.82
N GLY A 68 -2.03 -20.14 28.04
CA GLY A 68 -1.43 -18.82 28.16
C GLY A 68 -1.81 -17.99 26.94
N ILE A 69 -2.62 -16.95 27.15
CA ILE A 69 -2.99 -15.97 26.11
C ILE A 69 -1.72 -15.15 25.84
N GLN A 70 -0.81 -15.75 25.07
CA GLN A 70 0.33 -15.05 24.48
C GLN A 70 -0.23 -14.09 23.45
N LYS A 71 0.28 -12.85 23.46
CA LYS A 71 -0.14 -11.82 22.52
C LYS A 71 0.22 -12.29 21.11
N TYR A 72 -0.78 -12.63 20.30
CA TYR A 72 -0.61 -12.99 18.89
C TYR A 72 -0.91 -11.76 18.02
N PRO A 73 0.06 -10.86 17.77
CA PRO A 73 -0.16 -9.69 16.91
C PRO A 73 -0.65 -10.10 15.51
N ALA A 74 -0.11 -11.20 14.98
CA ALA A 74 -0.55 -11.79 13.71
C ALA A 74 -2.00 -12.30 13.75
N ALA A 75 -2.44 -12.91 14.87
CA ALA A 75 -3.83 -13.36 15.00
C ALA A 75 -4.80 -12.19 15.10
N LEU A 76 -4.44 -11.12 15.83
CA LEU A 76 -5.28 -9.92 15.92
C LEU A 76 -5.41 -9.24 14.55
N GLU A 77 -4.34 -9.18 13.78
CA GLU A 77 -4.37 -8.69 12.40
C GLU A 77 -5.27 -9.57 11.51
N ALA A 78 -5.14 -10.89 11.59
CA ALA A 78 -5.98 -11.83 10.83
C ALA A 78 -7.46 -11.75 11.20
N VAL A 79 -7.80 -11.64 12.49
CA VAL A 79 -9.18 -11.43 12.96
C VAL A 79 -9.74 -10.10 12.45
N THR A 80 -8.93 -9.04 12.44
CA THR A 80 -9.32 -7.73 11.89
C THR A 80 -9.57 -7.81 10.38
N MET A 81 -8.76 -8.59 9.67
CA MET A 81 -8.95 -8.89 8.25
C MET A 81 -10.26 -9.65 8.00
N LEU A 82 -10.55 -10.70 8.77
CA LEU A 82 -11.80 -11.46 8.67
C LEU A 82 -13.02 -10.55 8.90
N HIS A 83 -12.96 -9.69 9.91
CA HIS A 83 -14.01 -8.72 10.21
C HIS A 83 -14.30 -7.77 9.03
N THR A 84 -13.27 -7.12 8.50
CA THR A 84 -13.42 -6.17 7.38
C THR A 84 -13.83 -6.87 6.08
N ASN A 85 -13.37 -8.10 5.86
CA ASN A 85 -13.79 -8.93 4.73
C ASN A 85 -15.27 -9.31 4.80
N LEU A 86 -15.77 -9.70 5.98
CA LEU A 86 -17.19 -10.04 6.17
C LEU A 86 -18.09 -8.82 5.94
N LEU A 87 -17.75 -7.67 6.51
CA LEU A 87 -18.49 -6.42 6.31
C LEU A 87 -18.52 -6.02 4.82
N ARG A 88 -17.39 -6.14 4.12
CA ARG A 88 -17.30 -5.87 2.68
C ARG A 88 -18.16 -6.85 1.87
N PHE A 89 -18.15 -8.14 2.23
CA PHE A 89 -18.99 -9.14 1.59
C PHE A 89 -20.47 -8.86 1.80
N HIS A 90 -20.90 -8.58 3.03
CA HIS A 90 -22.29 -8.26 3.35
C HIS A 90 -22.77 -7.05 2.55
N MET A 91 -21.98 -5.97 2.50
CA MET A 91 -22.30 -4.77 1.72
C MET A 91 -22.46 -5.03 0.21
N ASN A 92 -21.80 -6.06 -0.34
CA ASN A 92 -21.94 -6.39 -1.76
C ASN A 92 -23.24 -7.16 -2.06
N ILE A 93 -23.84 -7.82 -1.07
CA ILE A 93 -25.03 -8.64 -1.25
C ILE A 93 -26.31 -7.99 -0.68
N SER A 94 -26.19 -7.02 0.22
CA SER A 94 -27.31 -6.40 0.92
C SER A 94 -27.20 -4.87 0.93
N VAL A 95 -28.35 -4.22 1.17
CA VAL A 95 -28.39 -2.77 1.43
C VAL A 95 -27.91 -2.54 2.87
N TYR A 96 -26.63 -2.20 3.02
CA TYR A 96 -25.99 -1.97 4.32
C TYR A 96 -25.24 -0.62 4.34
N PRO A 97 -25.29 0.15 5.45
CA PRO A 97 -24.60 1.43 5.54
C PRO A 97 -23.08 1.26 5.42
N LEU A 98 -22.41 2.23 4.78
CA LEU A 98 -20.95 2.18 4.59
C LEU A 98 -20.14 2.49 5.85
N ASN A 99 -20.74 3.16 6.83
CA ASN A 99 -20.04 3.68 8.00
C ASN A 99 -19.34 2.61 8.85
N PRO A 100 -19.97 1.47 9.20
CA PRO A 100 -19.32 0.43 10.01
C PRO A 100 -18.06 -0.13 9.36
N LEU A 101 -18.12 -0.39 8.04
CA LEU A 101 -16.96 -0.86 7.28
C LEU A 101 -15.85 0.21 7.19
N ARG A 102 -16.23 1.48 6.99
CA ARG A 102 -15.28 2.59 6.98
C ARG A 102 -14.57 2.74 8.33
N GLU A 103 -15.31 2.68 9.43
CA GLU A 103 -14.76 2.78 10.79
C GLU A 103 -13.83 1.61 11.10
N ALA A 104 -14.28 0.38 10.83
CA ALA A 104 -13.47 -0.83 11.01
C ALA A 104 -12.14 -0.77 10.24
N LEU A 105 -12.18 -0.30 8.97
CA LEU A 105 -10.96 -0.14 8.17
C LEU A 105 -10.07 0.99 8.67
N THR A 106 -10.62 2.14 9.06
CA THR A 106 -9.80 3.25 9.56
C THR A 106 -9.11 2.90 10.87
N GLU A 107 -9.76 2.14 11.74
CA GLU A 107 -9.15 1.66 12.98
C GLU A 107 -8.10 0.58 12.71
N ALA A 108 -8.40 -0.36 11.81
CA ALA A 108 -7.47 -1.40 11.40
C ALA A 108 -6.19 -0.81 10.79
N LEU A 109 -6.32 0.18 9.90
CA LEU A 109 -5.19 0.80 9.19
C LEU A 109 -4.33 1.71 10.08
N LYS A 110 -4.90 2.31 11.13
CA LYS A 110 -4.09 3.01 12.15
C LYS A 110 -3.18 2.04 12.90
N ARG A 111 -3.65 0.80 13.11
CA ARG A 111 -2.91 -0.22 13.85
C ARG A 111 -1.96 -1.03 12.96
N TYR A 112 -2.34 -1.28 11.72
CA TYR A 112 -1.61 -2.09 10.74
C TYR A 112 -1.38 -1.31 9.44
N PRO A 113 -0.55 -0.25 9.47
CA PRO A 113 -0.34 0.62 8.31
C PRO A 113 0.43 -0.07 7.16
N SER A 114 1.16 -1.17 7.44
CA SER A 114 1.85 -1.97 6.42
C SER A 114 0.94 -2.98 5.70
N ASN A 115 -0.28 -3.23 6.18
CA ASN A 115 -1.15 -4.24 5.59
C ASN A 115 -1.82 -3.72 4.30
N GLN A 116 -1.30 -4.19 3.16
CA GLN A 116 -1.77 -3.80 1.84
C GLN A 116 -3.22 -4.22 1.54
N SER A 117 -3.70 -5.31 2.11
CA SER A 117 -5.04 -5.83 1.82
C SER A 117 -6.15 -4.98 2.46
N LEU A 118 -5.88 -4.43 3.65
CA LEU A 118 -6.73 -3.41 4.28
C LEU A 118 -6.77 -2.14 3.43
N TRP A 119 -5.61 -1.67 2.96
CA TRP A 119 -5.53 -0.48 2.11
C TRP A 119 -6.30 -0.64 0.79
N ARG A 120 -6.15 -1.78 0.10
CA ARG A 120 -6.90 -2.10 -1.11
C ARG A 120 -8.41 -2.03 -0.85
N SER A 121 -8.85 -2.58 0.28
CA SER A 121 -10.26 -2.54 0.69
C SER A 121 -10.73 -1.11 0.95
N TYR A 122 -9.92 -0.31 1.67
CA TYR A 122 -10.22 1.09 1.96
C TYR A 122 -10.33 1.94 0.69
N ILE A 123 -9.40 1.82 -0.27
CA ILE A 123 -9.48 2.54 -1.55
C ILE A 123 -10.73 2.13 -2.33
N HIS A 124 -11.05 0.83 -2.40
CA HIS A 124 -12.22 0.36 -3.11
C HIS A 124 -13.51 1.03 -2.61
N ILE A 125 -13.64 1.20 -1.30
CA ILE A 125 -14.75 1.90 -0.67
C ILE A 125 -14.71 3.40 -0.96
N GLN A 126 -13.54 4.02 -0.85
CA GLN A 126 -13.39 5.45 -1.10
C GLN A 126 -13.79 5.83 -2.52
N ARG A 127 -13.57 4.95 -3.51
CA ARG A 127 -14.04 5.16 -4.90
C ARG A 127 -15.55 5.35 -5.01
N LYS A 128 -16.33 4.71 -4.14
CA LYS A 128 -17.80 4.80 -4.11
C LYS A 128 -18.30 6.01 -3.31
N SER A 129 -17.41 6.77 -2.65
CA SER A 129 -17.78 7.85 -1.74
C SER A 129 -17.23 9.21 -2.19
N HIS A 130 -18.05 10.27 -2.11
CA HIS A 130 -17.65 11.63 -2.49
C HIS A 130 -16.80 12.37 -1.42
N SER A 131 -16.16 11.66 -0.48
CA SER A 131 -15.49 12.29 0.67
C SER A 131 -13.96 12.37 0.54
N ALA A 132 -13.48 13.07 -0.48
CA ALA A 132 -12.04 13.23 -0.71
C ALA A 132 -11.30 13.91 0.46
N SER A 133 -11.91 14.92 1.08
CA SER A 133 -11.30 15.63 2.21
C SER A 133 -11.09 14.76 3.45
N LYS A 134 -12.06 13.90 3.79
CA LYS A 134 -11.94 12.95 4.91
C LYS A 134 -10.86 11.91 4.63
N ALA A 135 -10.83 11.39 3.40
CA ALA A 135 -9.79 10.45 2.99
C ALA A 135 -8.38 11.06 3.09
N ARG A 136 -8.20 12.31 2.61
CA ARG A 136 -6.93 13.03 2.68
C ARG A 136 -6.46 13.22 4.12
N ARG A 137 -7.33 13.71 5.00
CA ARG A 137 -7.02 13.88 6.44
C ARG A 137 -6.63 12.55 7.09
N PHE A 138 -7.29 11.47 6.71
CA PHE A 138 -6.95 10.14 7.21
C PHE A 138 -5.56 9.69 6.75
N PHE A 139 -5.26 9.77 5.45
CA PHE A 139 -3.93 9.46 4.92
C PHE A 139 -2.85 10.32 5.57
N ASP A 140 -3.05 11.64 5.64
CA ASP A 140 -2.10 12.58 6.25
C ASP A 140 -1.87 12.28 7.74
N GLY A 141 -2.86 11.72 8.44
CA GLY A 141 -2.71 11.26 9.82
C GLY A 141 -1.86 10.00 9.94
N VAL A 142 -2.12 9.00 9.09
CA VAL A 142 -1.41 7.71 9.13
C VAL A 142 0.03 7.83 8.62
N THR A 143 0.29 8.62 7.58
CA THR A 143 1.65 8.84 7.06
C THR A 143 2.56 9.56 8.05
N ARG A 144 2.01 10.32 8.99
CA ARG A 144 2.78 10.99 10.07
C ARG A 144 3.08 10.07 11.24
N SER A 145 2.26 9.05 11.46
CA SER A 145 2.39 8.12 12.59
C SER A 145 3.06 6.80 12.22
N SER A 146 3.39 6.59 10.93
CA SER A 146 3.91 5.32 10.44
C SER A 146 5.12 5.54 9.54
N ASP A 147 6.13 4.69 9.74
CA ASP A 147 7.32 4.64 8.88
C ASP A 147 7.10 3.83 7.61
N SER A 148 5.96 3.14 7.49
CA SER A 148 5.65 2.28 6.34
C SER A 148 5.40 3.10 5.06
N LEU A 149 5.72 2.51 3.91
CA LEU A 149 5.53 3.16 2.60
C LEU A 149 4.13 3.00 2.05
N GLU A 150 3.43 1.95 2.47
CA GLU A 150 2.09 1.63 2.02
C GLU A 150 1.12 2.83 2.14
N PRO A 151 1.03 3.57 3.26
CA PRO A 151 0.17 4.74 3.36
C PRO A 151 0.46 5.80 2.28
N TRP A 152 1.74 6.04 1.95
CA TRP A 152 2.13 6.96 0.90
C TRP A 152 1.71 6.46 -0.48
N LEU A 153 2.02 5.20 -0.80
CA LEU A 153 1.69 4.59 -2.10
C LEU A 153 0.18 4.57 -2.34
N PHE A 154 -0.59 4.20 -1.33
CA PHE A 154 -2.05 4.16 -1.41
C PHE A 154 -2.67 5.57 -1.42
N ALA A 155 -2.07 6.57 -0.76
CA ALA A 155 -2.48 7.97 -0.89
C ALA A 155 -2.29 8.50 -2.31
N ILE A 156 -1.12 8.23 -2.90
CA ILE A 156 -0.80 8.58 -4.30
C ILE A 156 -1.78 7.92 -5.26
N GLN A 157 -2.00 6.61 -5.11
CA GLN A 157 -2.95 5.86 -5.91
C GLN A 157 -4.37 6.45 -5.80
N ALA A 158 -4.81 6.82 -4.59
CA ALA A 158 -6.13 7.39 -4.39
C ALA A 158 -6.29 8.75 -5.10
N GLU A 159 -5.28 9.63 -5.08
CA GLU A 159 -5.33 10.90 -5.82
C GLU A 159 -5.21 10.71 -7.34
N GLN A 160 -4.41 9.76 -7.82
CA GLN A 160 -4.34 9.41 -9.24
C GLN A 160 -5.68 8.86 -9.76
N MET A 161 -6.35 7.99 -9.01
CA MET A 161 -7.68 7.51 -9.36
C MET A 161 -8.70 8.65 -9.45
N ARG A 162 -8.63 9.64 -8.55
CA ARG A 162 -9.48 10.84 -8.61
C ARG A 162 -9.19 11.69 -9.84
N LYS A 163 -7.91 11.90 -10.16
CA LYS A 163 -7.49 12.62 -11.37
C LYS A 163 -8.06 11.94 -12.62
N ASN A 164 -7.86 10.63 -12.76
CA ASN A 164 -8.36 9.87 -13.91
C ASN A 164 -9.88 9.91 -14.03
N LEU A 165 -10.61 9.87 -12.91
CA LEU A 165 -12.08 9.98 -12.93
C LEU A 165 -12.52 11.35 -13.48
N ILE A 166 -11.90 12.44 -13.02
CA ILE A 166 -12.23 13.80 -13.48
C ILE A 166 -11.91 13.97 -14.96
N GLU A 167 -10.74 13.51 -15.40
CA GLU A 167 -10.35 13.59 -16.81
C GLU A 167 -11.29 12.77 -17.72
N ASN A 168 -11.73 11.58 -17.28
CA ASN A 168 -12.65 10.75 -18.05
C ASN A 168 -14.04 11.38 -18.18
N VAL A 169 -14.52 12.05 -17.12
CA VAL A 169 -15.80 12.77 -17.16
C VAL A 169 -15.70 13.99 -18.09
N GLN A 170 -14.59 14.72 -18.07
CA GLN A 170 -14.38 15.90 -18.93
C GLN A 170 -14.23 15.57 -20.42
N ARG A 171 -13.72 14.38 -20.77
CA ARG A 171 -13.58 13.94 -22.18
C ARG A 171 -14.89 13.41 -22.79
N ALA A 172 -15.91 13.09 -21.97
CA ALA A 172 -17.14 12.46 -22.43
C ALA A 172 -18.23 13.45 -22.87
N ASP A 173 -18.19 14.70 -22.40
CA ASP A 173 -19.14 15.74 -22.81
C ASP A 173 -18.49 16.74 -23.77
N VAL A 174 -19.17 16.91 -24.89
CA VAL A 174 -18.94 17.82 -26.02
C VAL A 174 -18.43 19.20 -25.60
N GLY A 175 -17.44 19.70 -26.35
CA GLY A 175 -17.10 21.11 -26.61
C GLY A 175 -17.56 22.17 -25.60
N GLU A 176 -16.58 22.81 -24.95
CA GLU A 176 -16.72 24.02 -24.12
C GLU A 176 -17.49 23.87 -22.80
N ILE A 177 -16.84 23.30 -21.79
CA ILE A 177 -17.13 23.66 -20.39
C ILE A 177 -15.83 24.02 -19.69
N HIS A 178 -15.69 25.32 -19.41
CA HIS A 178 -14.65 25.91 -18.58
C HIS A 178 -14.50 25.11 -17.28
N SER A 179 -13.31 24.55 -17.04
CA SER A 179 -12.96 23.97 -15.75
C SER A 179 -13.02 25.07 -14.68
N THR A 180 -14.09 25.13 -13.88
CA THR A 180 -14.12 25.96 -12.66
C THR A 180 -13.18 25.42 -11.58
N ILE A 181 -12.59 24.24 -11.79
CA ILE A 181 -11.57 23.65 -10.93
C ILE A 181 -10.33 23.40 -11.81
N PRO A 182 -9.22 24.12 -11.61
CA PRO A 182 -8.05 23.91 -12.44
C PRO A 182 -7.48 22.50 -12.18
N GLU A 183 -7.32 21.72 -13.26
CA GLU A 183 -6.70 20.37 -13.27
C GLU A 183 -5.30 20.33 -12.62
N THR A 184 -4.69 21.51 -12.47
CA THR A 184 -3.40 21.73 -11.82
C THR A 184 -3.44 21.36 -10.33
N GLY A 185 -4.58 21.48 -9.64
CA GLY A 185 -4.68 21.24 -8.20
C GLY A 185 -4.37 19.80 -7.78
N LEU A 186 -4.96 18.81 -8.47
CA LEU A 186 -4.70 17.39 -8.20
C LEU A 186 -3.30 16.98 -8.64
N THR A 187 -2.83 17.53 -9.77
CA THR A 187 -1.48 17.28 -10.26
C THR A 187 -0.43 17.72 -9.24
N ASN A 188 -0.55 18.94 -8.70
CA ASN A 188 0.34 19.46 -7.68
C ASN A 188 0.24 18.67 -6.37
N ARG A 189 -0.96 18.21 -6.00
CA ARG A 189 -1.16 17.34 -4.84
C ARG A 189 -0.43 16.00 -5.00
N ILE A 190 -0.52 15.35 -6.16
CA ILE A 190 0.17 14.10 -6.44
C ILE A 190 1.69 14.31 -6.41
N VAL A 191 2.20 15.40 -7.01
CA VAL A 191 3.61 15.78 -6.93
C VAL A 191 4.06 15.94 -5.48
N ALA A 192 3.32 16.70 -4.67
CA ALA A 192 3.66 16.90 -3.25
C ALA A 192 3.67 15.57 -2.47
N LEU A 193 2.74 14.65 -2.75
CA LEU A 193 2.75 13.33 -2.13
C LEU A 193 3.98 12.52 -2.52
N PHE A 194 4.38 12.53 -3.79
CA PHE A 194 5.63 11.90 -4.22
C PHE A 194 6.85 12.54 -3.56
N GLU A 195 6.93 13.87 -3.53
CA GLU A 195 8.04 14.60 -2.91
C GLU A 195 8.21 14.25 -1.43
N HIS A 196 7.11 14.16 -0.67
CA HIS A 196 7.16 13.72 0.71
C HIS A 196 7.50 12.23 0.85
N ALA A 197 6.94 11.38 0.00
CA ALA A 197 7.22 9.94 0.04
C ALA A 197 8.70 9.65 -0.22
N VAL A 198 9.33 10.29 -1.21
CA VAL A 198 10.76 10.08 -1.51
C VAL A 198 11.70 10.76 -0.50
N GLN A 199 11.19 11.62 0.39
CA GLN A 199 11.94 12.20 1.51
C GLN A 199 11.86 11.32 2.77
N SER A 200 10.94 10.36 2.82
CA SER A 200 10.84 9.42 3.94
C SER A 200 12.01 8.43 3.93
N GLU A 201 12.41 7.96 5.11
CA GLU A 201 13.55 7.04 5.29
C GLU A 201 13.45 5.79 4.42
N ASN A 202 12.27 5.18 4.37
CA ASN A 202 12.04 3.99 3.54
C ASN A 202 11.90 4.34 2.05
N GLY A 203 11.47 5.56 1.72
CA GLY A 203 11.10 5.95 0.37
C GLY A 203 12.28 6.41 -0.47
N THR A 204 13.28 7.05 0.15
CA THR A 204 14.53 7.47 -0.50
C THR A 204 15.23 6.30 -1.19
N HIS A 205 15.22 5.13 -0.57
CA HIS A 205 15.89 3.92 -1.06
C HIS A 205 14.95 2.94 -1.78
N CYS A 206 13.76 3.38 -2.21
CA CYS A 206 12.81 2.54 -2.91
C CYS A 206 12.79 2.85 -4.42
N PRO A 207 13.43 2.03 -5.29
CA PRO A 207 13.45 2.29 -6.72
C PRO A 207 12.06 2.36 -7.34
N LEU A 208 11.12 1.51 -6.90
CA LEU A 208 9.76 1.50 -7.42
C LEU A 208 9.05 2.86 -7.22
N LEU A 209 9.25 3.51 -6.08
CA LEU A 209 8.68 4.82 -5.79
C LEU A 209 9.26 5.88 -6.74
N TRP A 210 10.57 5.88 -6.95
CA TRP A 210 11.22 6.77 -7.92
C TRP A 210 10.72 6.55 -9.34
N ARG A 211 10.58 5.29 -9.77
CA ARG A 211 10.02 4.94 -11.09
C ARG A 211 8.59 5.44 -11.26
N MET A 212 7.74 5.25 -10.25
CA MET A 212 6.36 5.75 -10.27
C MET A 212 6.33 7.29 -10.37
N TYR A 213 7.23 7.98 -9.67
CA TYR A 213 7.29 9.43 -9.71
C TYR A 213 7.82 9.94 -11.07
N LEU A 214 8.88 9.32 -11.60
CA LEU A 214 9.42 9.61 -12.92
C LEU A 214 8.38 9.43 -14.02
N ASN A 215 7.70 8.27 -14.04
CA ASN A 215 6.62 8.00 -14.98
C ASN A 215 5.52 9.06 -14.89
N PHE A 216 5.14 9.46 -13.67
CA PHE A 216 4.11 10.49 -13.49
C PHE A 216 4.54 11.88 -14.01
N LEU A 217 5.80 12.28 -13.82
CA LEU A 217 6.28 13.56 -14.37
C LEU A 217 6.47 13.50 -15.89
N ALA A 218 6.94 12.37 -16.42
CA ALA A 218 7.07 12.11 -17.84
C ALA A 218 5.70 12.17 -18.55
N SER A 219 4.66 11.57 -17.96
CA SER A 219 3.30 11.62 -18.50
C SER A 219 2.69 13.03 -18.50
N LEU A 220 3.25 13.97 -17.73
CA LEU A 220 2.86 15.39 -17.75
C LEU A 220 3.67 16.23 -18.76
N GLY A 221 4.59 15.61 -19.51
CA GLY A 221 5.47 16.30 -20.46
C GLY A 221 6.55 17.18 -19.80
N LYS A 222 6.78 17.05 -18.49
CA LYS A 222 7.74 17.89 -17.74
C LYS A 222 9.16 17.30 -17.84
N LYS A 223 9.73 17.28 -19.05
CA LYS A 223 11.03 16.64 -19.34
C LYS A 223 12.15 17.11 -18.41
N GLU A 224 12.39 18.42 -18.30
CA GLU A 224 13.44 18.98 -17.44
C GLU A 224 13.33 18.58 -15.97
N LYS A 225 12.11 18.65 -15.41
CA LYS A 225 11.88 18.24 -14.02
C LYS A 225 12.07 16.74 -13.82
N SER A 226 11.68 15.94 -14.82
CA SER A 226 11.85 14.49 -14.81
C SER A 226 13.34 14.12 -14.89
N LYS A 227 14.13 14.84 -15.70
CA LYS A 227 15.59 14.70 -15.77
C LYS A 227 16.25 15.01 -14.43
N GLY A 228 15.92 16.14 -13.80
CA GLY A 228 16.41 16.47 -12.46
C GLY A 228 16.02 15.41 -11.41
N LEU A 229 14.80 14.88 -11.49
CA LEU A 229 14.34 13.79 -10.63
C LEU A 229 15.12 12.50 -10.86
N PHE A 230 15.47 12.17 -12.10
CA PHE A 230 16.23 10.98 -12.46
C PHE A 230 17.60 10.98 -11.77
N TYR A 231 18.38 12.06 -11.87
CA TYR A 231 19.67 12.14 -11.18
C TYR A 231 19.51 12.09 -9.66
N LYS A 232 18.46 12.70 -9.11
CA LYS A 232 18.14 12.58 -7.67
C LYS A 232 17.87 11.13 -7.27
N ALA A 233 17.15 10.38 -8.11
CA ALA A 233 16.91 8.96 -7.89
C ALA A 233 18.21 8.16 -7.95
N LEU A 234 19.10 8.45 -8.90
CA LEU A 234 20.42 7.80 -9.00
C LEU A 234 21.32 8.06 -7.78
N GLN A 235 21.28 9.27 -7.20
CA GLN A 235 22.01 9.56 -5.97
C GLN A 235 21.59 8.67 -4.79
N ASN A 236 20.33 8.24 -4.75
CA ASN A 236 19.79 7.43 -3.65
C ASN A 236 19.71 5.93 -3.97
N CYS A 237 19.62 5.57 -5.26
CA CYS A 237 19.45 4.20 -5.78
C CYS A 237 20.36 3.93 -6.99
N PRO A 238 21.70 4.05 -6.87
CA PRO A 238 22.61 4.04 -8.03
C PRO A 238 22.69 2.70 -8.77
N TRP A 239 22.47 1.57 -8.10
CA TRP A 239 22.55 0.24 -8.75
C TRP A 239 21.22 -0.24 -9.32
N ALA A 240 20.16 0.54 -9.21
CA ALA A 240 18.86 0.18 -9.76
C ALA A 240 18.83 0.38 -11.28
N LYS A 241 19.33 -0.60 -12.03
CA LYS A 241 19.38 -0.58 -13.52
C LYS A 241 18.05 -0.18 -14.17
N VAL A 242 16.92 -0.54 -13.55
CA VAL A 242 15.58 -0.16 -14.01
C VAL A 242 15.37 1.36 -14.14
N LEU A 243 16.02 2.18 -13.31
CA LEU A 243 15.93 3.65 -13.41
C LEU A 243 16.63 4.18 -14.67
N TYR A 244 17.76 3.58 -15.05
CA TYR A 244 18.47 3.93 -16.27
C TYR A 244 17.67 3.54 -17.51
N MET A 245 17.01 2.38 -17.48
CA MET A 245 16.13 1.95 -18.57
C MET A 245 14.95 2.91 -18.73
N ASP A 246 14.34 3.37 -17.63
CA ASP A 246 13.29 4.38 -17.68
C ASP A 246 13.80 5.71 -18.26
N ALA A 247 15.04 6.10 -17.96
CA ALA A 247 15.66 7.32 -18.52
C ALA A 247 15.91 7.20 -20.04
N VAL A 248 16.36 6.05 -20.52
CA VAL A 248 16.50 5.78 -21.96
C VAL A 248 15.15 5.91 -22.67
N GLU A 249 14.06 5.44 -22.05
CA GLU A 249 12.71 5.54 -22.60
C GLU A 249 12.18 6.99 -22.59
N TYR A 250 12.37 7.72 -21.49
CA TYR A 250 11.80 9.06 -21.33
C TYR A 250 12.65 10.19 -21.93
N PHE A 251 13.96 9.99 -22.05
CA PHE A 251 14.94 10.97 -22.54
C PHE A 251 15.87 10.34 -23.60
N PRO A 252 15.34 9.96 -24.78
CA PRO A 252 16.14 9.33 -25.83
C PRO A 252 17.30 10.22 -26.31
N ASP A 253 17.13 11.54 -26.23
CA ASP A 253 18.16 12.54 -26.55
C ASP A 253 19.40 12.44 -25.64
N HIS A 254 19.34 11.68 -24.54
CA HIS A 254 20.41 11.52 -23.54
C HIS A 254 20.84 10.05 -23.39
N LEU A 255 20.59 9.24 -24.43
CA LEU A 255 20.95 7.83 -24.45
C LEU A 255 22.44 7.61 -24.16
N GLN A 256 23.33 8.31 -24.87
CA GLN A 256 24.78 8.17 -24.69
C GLN A 256 25.19 8.47 -23.24
N GLU A 257 24.76 9.63 -22.71
CA GLU A 257 25.02 10.01 -21.32
C GLU A 257 24.54 8.95 -20.32
N THR A 258 23.36 8.37 -20.56
CA THR A 258 22.80 7.33 -19.68
C THR A 258 23.62 6.03 -19.76
N LEU A 259 24.10 5.65 -20.95
CA LEU A 259 24.96 4.47 -21.14
C LEU A 259 26.35 4.67 -20.56
N ASP A 260 26.91 5.88 -20.66
CA ASP A 260 28.18 6.25 -20.04
C ASP A 260 28.06 6.11 -18.51
N LEU A 261 26.98 6.62 -17.92
CA LEU A 261 26.70 6.46 -16.48
C LEU A 261 26.52 4.99 -16.08
N MET A 262 25.86 4.18 -16.91
CA MET A 262 25.75 2.74 -16.67
C MET A 262 27.12 2.06 -16.69
N THR A 263 27.97 2.44 -17.65
CA THR A 263 29.32 1.90 -17.79
C THR A 263 30.21 2.31 -16.61
N GLU A 264 30.16 3.58 -16.19
CA GLU A 264 30.88 4.08 -15.00
C GLU A 264 30.47 3.35 -13.72
N LYS A 265 29.19 2.96 -13.61
CA LYS A 265 28.67 2.19 -12.46
C LYS A 265 28.78 0.67 -12.64
N GLU A 266 29.50 0.22 -13.66
CA GLU A 266 29.69 -1.21 -13.99
C GLU A 266 28.37 -1.97 -14.19
N LEU A 267 27.31 -1.26 -14.58
CA LEU A 267 26.03 -1.87 -14.92
C LEU A 267 26.12 -2.47 -16.32
N ARG A 268 25.78 -3.76 -16.41
CA ARG A 268 25.84 -4.50 -17.68
C ARG A 268 25.07 -3.80 -18.80
N VAL A 269 25.76 -3.33 -19.83
CA VAL A 269 25.21 -2.97 -21.14
C VAL A 269 25.43 -4.16 -22.09
N ARG A 270 24.47 -4.45 -22.98
CA ARG A 270 24.59 -5.63 -23.87
C ARG A 270 25.52 -5.38 -25.05
N VAL A 271 25.36 -4.21 -25.68
CA VAL A 271 26.13 -3.76 -26.84
C VAL A 271 26.36 -2.27 -26.62
N PRO A 272 27.62 -1.80 -26.56
CA PRO A 272 27.96 -0.37 -26.56
C PRO A 272 27.41 0.35 -27.80
N MET A 273 27.27 1.67 -27.74
CA MET A 273 26.72 2.44 -28.87
C MET A 273 27.62 2.36 -30.10
N GLU A 274 28.93 2.37 -29.89
CA GLU A 274 29.94 2.33 -30.95
C GLU A 274 29.87 1.01 -31.73
N GLU A 275 29.68 -0.11 -31.02
CA GLU A 275 29.50 -1.42 -31.65
C GLU A 275 28.15 -1.53 -32.37
N LEU A 276 27.09 -0.93 -31.83
CA LEU A 276 25.77 -0.92 -32.46
C LEU A 276 25.79 -0.12 -33.77
N GLU A 277 26.45 1.04 -33.79
CA GLU A 277 26.59 1.86 -35.00
C GLU A 277 27.31 1.07 -36.11
N LEU A 278 28.43 0.41 -35.79
CA LEU A 278 29.15 -0.45 -36.74
C LEU A 278 28.27 -1.58 -37.28
N LEU A 279 27.39 -2.17 -36.46
CA LEU A 279 26.49 -3.23 -36.89
C LEU A 279 25.33 -2.73 -37.77
N LEU A 280 24.94 -1.46 -37.66
CA LEU A 280 23.86 -0.85 -38.43
C LEU A 280 24.34 -0.26 -39.77
N GLU A 281 25.64 0.01 -39.91
CA GLU A 281 26.26 0.45 -41.17
C GLU A 281 26.44 -0.68 -42.21
N VAL A 282 26.21 -1.94 -41.82
CA VAL A 282 26.30 -3.15 -42.65
C VAL A 282 24.93 -3.54 -43.20
#